data_AF-A0A348Z5G7-F1
#
_entry.id   AF-A0A348Z5G7-F1
#
_cell.length_a   1.000
_cell.length_b   1.000
_cell.length_c   1.000
_cell.angle_alpha   90.00
_cell.angle_beta   90.00
_cell.angle_gamma   90.00
#
_symmetry.space_group_name_H-M   'P 1'
#
loop_
_entity.id
_entity.type
_entity.pdbx_description
1 polymer ?
#
loop_
_entity_poly.entity_id
_entity_poly.type
_entity_poly.pdbx_seq_one_letter_code
_entity_poly.pdbx_strand_id
1 'polypeptide(L)'
;MNCVYPWIYSDYKDNIWKFSRNDNKELCYRIMYREGKWTKETLIDVEVLGFDVYVSVDETIHVVYSNTKGELRYCTMKDTQWLGKLLYQVESEEFEIQNLKVEIIGDEMHIFYLLVGNDGSDHGVLMHCIWNGKETKITTIQDIILIPNLKEYYSVHVNKKGNIYAFFISDEGDEISLNYCNFENHRWSIARRLYGIQGEDIGFEVLMDQQEIHILNKSREDSIYFLDHVSIDIIGSIKEFRVHESRKELKEPILFTKSNKLYVCWLEQGKISYSAFDGKKWSSVVYFDRGNELTVERYNCFIGIDKDSATKVKKIYGTSGLDLYLFNPSEIITSMKDSLKKEGNQVKGATLQERESIESLKLELSSVNLEKKNLEKKIIALNLQLQKNQRFIDEYEEQIARILEQKRKSDENCNIFLKLQKNIQKELEGTKKKFLEEELLTTSIQKELEYTKQQLLEERKIKVAVESKLKECQEENVIIKQQGEIINEEKRRLSEELELEKNQSIMERLLRRRTNGV
;
A
#
# COMPACT_ATOMS: atom_id res chain seq x y z
N MET A 1 -31.47 -14.70 2.01
CA MET A 1 -32.24 -13.59 1.39
C MET A 1 -31.51 -12.30 1.70
N ASN A 2 -30.94 -11.63 0.70
CA ASN A 2 -30.26 -10.35 0.88
C ASN A 2 -31.30 -9.27 1.20
N CYS A 3 -31.45 -8.93 2.49
CA CYS A 3 -32.41 -7.94 2.95
C CYS A 3 -31.82 -6.54 2.78
N VAL A 4 -32.42 -5.72 1.90
CA VAL A 4 -32.04 -4.32 1.70
C VAL A 4 -32.99 -3.45 2.49
N TYR A 5 -32.46 -2.57 3.34
CA TYR A 5 -33.31 -1.69 4.13
C TYR A 5 -34.03 -0.67 3.24
N PRO A 6 -35.33 -0.46 3.45
CA PRO A 6 -36.05 0.61 2.78
C PRO A 6 -35.55 1.98 3.26
N TRP A 7 -35.62 2.95 2.34
CA TRP A 7 -35.22 4.33 2.57
C TRP A 7 -36.44 5.25 2.62
N ILE A 8 -36.44 6.17 3.58
CA ILE A 8 -37.45 7.21 3.72
C ILE A 8 -36.80 8.58 3.60
N TYR A 9 -37.39 9.45 2.80
CA TYR A 9 -36.98 10.85 2.69
C TYR A 9 -38.19 11.76 2.86
N SER A 10 -38.09 12.74 3.75
CA SER A 10 -39.08 13.81 3.90
C SER A 10 -38.59 15.07 3.20
N ASP A 11 -39.32 15.53 2.18
CA ASP A 11 -38.99 16.76 1.46
C ASP A 11 -39.50 18.02 2.19
N TYR A 12 -39.06 19.22 1.76
CA TYR A 12 -39.50 20.52 2.29
C TYR A 12 -41.00 20.80 2.22
N LYS A 13 -41.76 20.03 1.42
CA LYS A 13 -43.22 20.14 1.32
C LYS A 13 -43.92 19.16 2.27
N ASP A 14 -43.16 18.46 3.10
CA ASP A 14 -43.62 17.39 3.98
C ASP A 14 -44.19 16.19 3.21
N ASN A 15 -43.73 15.96 1.97
CA ASN A 15 -44.02 14.70 1.30
C ASN A 15 -43.01 13.64 1.74
N ILE A 16 -43.50 12.42 1.92
CA ILE A 16 -42.68 11.29 2.33
C ILE A 16 -42.43 10.40 1.12
N TRP A 17 -41.19 10.32 0.71
CA TRP A 17 -40.70 9.40 -0.31
C TRP A 17 -40.27 8.10 0.35
N LYS A 18 -40.75 6.96 -0.15
CA LYS A 18 -40.31 5.63 0.25
C LYS A 18 -39.65 4.95 -0.95
N PHE A 19 -38.38 4.61 -0.82
CA PHE A 19 -37.64 3.80 -1.78
C PHE A 19 -37.47 2.39 -1.21
N SER A 20 -37.76 1.38 -2.04
CA SER A 20 -37.68 -0.02 -1.63
C SER A 20 -37.44 -0.92 -2.82
N ARG A 21 -36.79 -2.05 -2.57
CA ARG A 21 -36.75 -3.16 -3.51
C ARG A 21 -37.86 -4.16 -3.17
N ASN A 22 -38.68 -4.53 -4.14
CA ASN A 22 -39.70 -5.57 -3.94
C ASN A 22 -39.14 -6.99 -4.14
N ASP A 23 -39.98 -7.99 -3.95
CA ASP A 23 -39.61 -9.41 -4.04
C ASP A 23 -39.21 -9.84 -5.48
N ASN A 24 -39.66 -9.09 -6.50
CA ASN A 24 -39.30 -9.30 -7.91
C ASN A 24 -37.94 -8.68 -8.27
N LYS A 25 -37.18 -8.18 -7.28
CA LYS A 25 -35.93 -7.43 -7.48
C LYS A 25 -36.12 -6.12 -8.26
N GLU A 26 -37.30 -5.51 -8.20
CA GLU A 26 -37.56 -4.21 -8.80
C GLU A 26 -37.28 -3.11 -7.76
N LEU A 27 -36.49 -2.12 -8.14
CA LEU A 27 -36.27 -0.92 -7.35
C LEU A 27 -37.36 0.08 -7.67
N CYS A 28 -38.15 0.43 -6.65
CA CYS A 28 -39.33 1.25 -6.81
C CYS A 28 -39.38 2.38 -5.79
N TYR A 29 -40.20 3.39 -6.07
CA TYR A 29 -40.54 4.43 -5.11
C TYR A 29 -42.05 4.69 -5.04
N ARG A 30 -42.48 5.21 -3.88
CA ARG A 30 -43.84 5.72 -3.62
C ARG A 30 -43.73 7.05 -2.88
N ILE A 31 -44.70 7.94 -3.11
CA ILE A 31 -44.78 9.23 -2.46
C ILE A 31 -46.07 9.28 -1.65
N MET A 32 -45.99 9.68 -0.39
CA MET A 32 -47.14 10.07 0.41
C MET A 32 -47.18 11.59 0.44
N TYR A 33 -48.19 12.15 -0.21
CA TYR A 33 -48.50 13.58 -0.11
C TYR A 33 -49.23 13.87 1.21
N ARG A 34 -49.35 15.15 1.58
CA ARG A 34 -50.03 15.61 2.81
C ARG A 34 -51.44 15.04 3.06
N GLU A 35 -52.11 14.56 2.02
CA GLU A 35 -53.41 13.88 2.10
C GLU A 35 -53.35 12.48 2.75
N GLY A 36 -52.15 12.00 3.09
CA GLY A 36 -51.92 10.74 3.79
C GLY A 36 -52.08 9.49 2.94
N LYS A 37 -52.16 9.64 1.60
CA LYS A 37 -52.30 8.52 0.66
C LYS A 37 -51.03 8.32 -0.15
N TRP A 38 -50.59 7.07 -0.22
CA TRP A 38 -49.50 6.65 -1.09
C TRP A 38 -49.90 6.71 -2.57
N THR A 39 -48.99 7.19 -3.41
CA THR A 39 -49.07 6.98 -4.86
C THR A 39 -48.94 5.51 -5.23
N LYS A 40 -49.31 5.18 -6.46
CA LYS A 40 -48.91 3.90 -7.06
C LYS A 40 -47.39 3.77 -7.07
N GLU A 41 -46.94 2.54 -6.94
CA GLU A 41 -45.53 2.18 -7.05
C GLU A 41 -45.01 2.54 -8.44
N THR A 42 -43.90 3.27 -8.48
CA THR A 42 -43.23 3.67 -9.72
C THR A 42 -41.87 3.00 -9.81
N LEU A 43 -41.62 2.34 -10.93
CA LEU A 43 -40.39 1.60 -11.21
C LEU A 43 -39.23 2.56 -11.50
N ILE A 44 -38.07 2.29 -10.91
CA ILE A 44 -36.79 2.95 -11.23
C ILE A 44 -35.96 2.03 -12.13
N ASP A 45 -35.74 0.78 -11.71
CA ASP A 45 -35.02 -0.24 -12.49
C ASP A 45 -35.39 -1.65 -12.02
N VAL A 46 -35.03 -2.65 -12.82
CA VAL A 46 -35.26 -4.08 -12.58
C VAL A 46 -33.96 -4.81 -12.22
N GLU A 47 -34.07 -6.07 -11.78
CA GLU A 47 -32.91 -6.93 -11.50
C GLU A 47 -31.95 -6.38 -10.42
N VAL A 48 -32.44 -5.54 -9.51
CA VAL A 48 -31.62 -4.84 -8.49
C VAL A 48 -31.26 -5.77 -7.32
N LEU A 49 -29.98 -5.82 -6.95
CA LEU A 49 -29.46 -6.63 -5.84
C LEU A 49 -29.32 -5.84 -4.54
N GLY A 50 -28.90 -4.59 -4.64
CA GLY A 50 -28.75 -3.67 -3.51
C GLY A 50 -28.89 -2.24 -3.98
N PHE A 51 -29.26 -1.32 -3.09
CA PHE A 51 -29.27 0.09 -3.39
C PHE A 51 -29.00 0.91 -2.13
N ASP A 52 -28.54 2.13 -2.36
CA ASP A 52 -28.40 3.17 -1.36
C ASP A 52 -28.91 4.51 -1.93
N VAL A 53 -29.43 5.36 -1.06
CA VAL A 53 -30.01 6.66 -1.42
C VAL A 53 -29.21 7.74 -0.71
N TYR A 54 -28.89 8.80 -1.45
CA TYR A 54 -28.35 10.03 -0.91
C TYR A 54 -29.22 11.21 -1.37
N VAL A 55 -29.50 12.14 -0.48
CA VAL A 55 -30.24 13.36 -0.80
C VAL A 55 -29.34 14.56 -0.57
N SER A 56 -29.11 15.31 -1.63
CA SER A 56 -28.30 16.53 -1.62
C SER A 56 -28.99 17.67 -0.87
N VAL A 57 -28.22 18.71 -0.52
CA VAL A 57 -28.74 19.91 0.16
C VAL A 57 -29.80 20.63 -0.68
N ASP A 58 -29.71 20.54 -2.00
CA ASP A 58 -30.68 21.08 -2.95
C ASP A 58 -31.87 20.13 -3.21
N GLU A 59 -32.01 19.08 -2.40
CA GLU A 59 -33.01 18.02 -2.49
C GLU A 59 -32.94 17.14 -3.74
N THR A 60 -31.82 17.21 -4.47
CA THR A 60 -31.57 16.25 -5.54
C THR A 60 -31.42 14.86 -4.94
N ILE A 61 -32.24 13.93 -5.42
CA ILE A 61 -32.21 12.52 -5.01
C ILE A 61 -31.20 11.80 -5.90
N HIS A 62 -30.26 11.14 -5.25
CA HIS A 62 -29.23 10.31 -5.86
C HIS A 62 -29.44 8.88 -5.39
N VAL A 63 -29.52 7.93 -6.32
CA VAL A 63 -29.67 6.51 -6.01
C VAL A 63 -28.53 5.76 -6.65
N VAL A 64 -27.79 5.01 -5.85
CA VAL A 64 -26.75 4.09 -6.31
C VAL A 64 -27.25 2.69 -6.09
N TYR A 65 -27.14 1.83 -7.10
CA TYR A 65 -27.66 0.47 -7.02
C TYR A 65 -26.81 -0.50 -7.82
N SER A 66 -26.88 -1.77 -7.43
CA SER A 66 -26.29 -2.88 -8.16
C SER A 66 -27.36 -3.77 -8.76
N ASN A 67 -27.04 -4.49 -9.84
CA ASN A 67 -27.96 -5.43 -10.46
C ASN A 67 -27.34 -6.83 -10.62
N THR A 68 -28.16 -7.79 -11.08
CA THR A 68 -27.74 -9.19 -11.30
C THR A 68 -26.74 -9.38 -12.43
N LYS A 69 -26.44 -8.34 -13.22
CA LYS A 69 -25.42 -8.36 -14.27
C LYS A 69 -24.05 -7.90 -13.76
N GLY A 70 -23.90 -7.65 -12.45
CA GLY A 70 -22.66 -7.13 -11.88
C GLY A 70 -22.40 -5.66 -12.22
N GLU A 71 -23.42 -4.90 -12.60
CA GLU A 71 -23.28 -3.47 -12.88
C GLU A 71 -23.47 -2.65 -11.59
N LEU A 72 -22.59 -1.67 -11.35
CA LEU A 72 -22.81 -0.60 -10.38
C LEU A 72 -23.34 0.64 -11.12
N ARG A 73 -24.56 1.04 -10.78
CA ARG A 73 -25.28 2.10 -11.49
C ARG A 73 -25.63 3.24 -10.54
N TYR A 74 -25.72 4.42 -11.12
CA TYR A 74 -26.18 5.64 -10.48
C TYR A 74 -27.38 6.17 -11.24
N CYS A 75 -28.39 6.65 -10.54
CA CYS A 75 -29.43 7.46 -11.16
C CYS A 75 -29.82 8.66 -10.28
N THR A 76 -30.38 9.67 -10.93
CA THR A 76 -30.90 10.87 -10.28
C THR A 76 -32.16 11.35 -10.97
N MET A 77 -33.03 12.02 -10.22
CA MET A 77 -34.28 12.57 -10.73
C MET A 77 -34.03 13.95 -11.34
N LYS A 78 -34.32 14.12 -12.64
CA LYS A 78 -34.29 15.41 -13.32
C LYS A 78 -35.52 15.56 -14.21
N ASP A 79 -36.21 16.70 -14.12
CA ASP A 79 -37.40 17.00 -14.91
C ASP A 79 -38.46 15.87 -14.88
N THR A 80 -38.66 15.27 -13.70
CA THR A 80 -39.56 14.12 -13.44
C THR A 80 -39.16 12.78 -14.06
N GLN A 81 -37.95 12.68 -14.60
CA GLN A 81 -37.41 11.44 -15.16
C GLN A 81 -36.14 11.00 -14.42
N TRP A 82 -35.96 9.69 -14.29
CA TRP A 82 -34.73 9.10 -13.78
C TRP A 82 -33.67 9.06 -14.88
N LEU A 83 -32.54 9.74 -14.65
CA LEU A 83 -31.38 9.71 -15.53
C LEU A 83 -30.32 8.81 -14.93
N GLY A 84 -29.95 7.75 -15.65
CA GLY A 84 -29.00 6.74 -15.21
C GLY A 84 -27.60 6.87 -15.83
N LYS A 85 -26.58 6.40 -15.11
CA LYS A 85 -25.20 6.25 -15.57
C LYS A 85 -24.61 4.95 -15.01
N LEU A 86 -23.91 4.20 -15.86
CA LEU A 86 -23.07 3.08 -15.43
C LEU A 86 -21.79 3.63 -14.79
N LEU A 87 -21.51 3.27 -13.54
CA LEU A 87 -20.32 3.69 -12.82
C LEU A 87 -19.18 2.67 -12.96
N TYR A 88 -19.53 1.38 -12.89
CA TYR A 88 -18.59 0.27 -12.96
C TYR A 88 -19.29 -1.02 -13.38
N GLN A 89 -18.52 -1.93 -13.97
CA GLN A 89 -18.93 -3.27 -14.36
C GLN A 89 -17.93 -4.28 -13.80
N VAL A 90 -18.40 -5.29 -13.07
CA VAL A 90 -17.55 -6.39 -12.64
C VAL A 90 -17.14 -7.22 -13.86
N GLU A 91 -15.84 -7.55 -13.96
CA GLU A 91 -15.30 -8.31 -15.10
C GLU A 91 -15.72 -9.79 -15.08
N SER A 92 -15.90 -10.37 -13.89
CA SER A 92 -16.30 -11.77 -13.72
C SER A 92 -17.78 -11.87 -13.36
N GLU A 93 -18.50 -12.76 -14.05
CA GLU A 93 -19.88 -13.12 -13.74
C GLU A 93 -19.99 -13.96 -12.46
N GLU A 94 -18.88 -14.36 -11.85
CA GLU A 94 -18.83 -15.14 -10.61
C GLU A 94 -19.06 -14.30 -9.36
N PHE A 95 -19.10 -12.96 -9.48
CA PHE A 95 -19.25 -12.05 -8.35
C PHE A 95 -20.48 -11.17 -8.48
N GLU A 96 -21.15 -10.96 -7.35
CA GLU A 96 -22.24 -10.01 -7.22
C GLU A 96 -21.85 -8.83 -6.33
N ILE A 97 -22.36 -7.64 -6.65
CA ILE A 97 -22.20 -6.44 -5.81
C ILE A 97 -23.34 -6.38 -4.79
N GLN A 98 -22.99 -6.45 -3.50
CA GLN A 98 -23.94 -6.46 -2.38
C GLN A 98 -23.56 -5.43 -1.29
N ASN A 99 -24.49 -5.20 -0.34
CA ASN A 99 -24.33 -4.27 0.79
C ASN A 99 -23.77 -2.90 0.42
N LEU A 100 -24.45 -2.18 -0.48
CA LEU A 100 -24.03 -0.83 -0.89
C LEU A 100 -24.15 0.18 0.27
N LYS A 101 -23.14 1.03 0.42
CA LYS A 101 -23.17 2.24 1.26
C LYS A 101 -22.55 3.43 0.53
N VAL A 102 -23.15 4.61 0.63
CA VAL A 102 -22.73 5.83 -0.07
C VAL A 102 -22.51 6.95 0.94
N GLU A 103 -21.36 7.61 0.81
CA GLU A 103 -20.99 8.80 1.56
C GLU A 103 -20.50 9.89 0.61
N ILE A 104 -20.87 11.15 0.85
CA ILE A 104 -20.41 12.28 0.05
C ILE A 104 -19.36 13.06 0.82
N ILE A 105 -18.19 13.25 0.21
CA ILE A 105 -17.06 13.97 0.80
C ILE A 105 -16.58 15.01 -0.21
N GLY A 106 -16.84 16.29 0.09
CA GLY A 106 -16.63 17.36 -0.89
C GLY A 106 -17.47 17.13 -2.14
N ASP A 107 -16.83 17.09 -3.30
CA ASP A 107 -17.48 16.85 -4.60
C ASP A 107 -17.38 15.38 -5.06
N GLU A 108 -16.87 14.49 -4.20
CA GLU A 108 -16.66 13.07 -4.51
C GLU A 108 -17.73 12.19 -3.83
N MET A 109 -18.27 11.25 -4.60
CA MET A 109 -19.15 10.20 -4.11
C MET A 109 -18.31 8.96 -3.78
N HIS A 110 -18.29 8.59 -2.50
CA HIS A 110 -17.62 7.41 -2.00
C HIS A 110 -18.63 6.28 -1.86
N ILE A 111 -18.46 5.23 -2.64
CA ILE A 111 -19.36 4.07 -2.73
C ILE A 111 -18.61 2.86 -2.20
N PHE A 112 -19.18 2.23 -1.19
CA PHE A 112 -18.68 1.02 -0.55
C PHE A 112 -19.59 -0.13 -0.89
N TYR A 113 -19.02 -1.30 -1.13
CA TYR A 113 -19.77 -2.52 -1.41
C TYR A 113 -18.93 -3.76 -1.15
N LEU A 114 -19.61 -4.90 -1.02
CA LEU A 114 -18.99 -6.22 -1.05
C LEU A 114 -19.13 -6.83 -2.43
N LEU A 115 -18.03 -7.37 -2.96
CA LEU A 115 -18.07 -8.38 -4.01
C LEU A 115 -18.23 -9.74 -3.33
N VAL A 116 -19.30 -10.46 -3.64
CA VAL A 116 -19.64 -11.75 -3.05
C VAL A 116 -19.63 -12.81 -4.13
N GLY A 117 -18.92 -13.92 -3.90
CA GLY A 117 -18.91 -15.06 -4.81
C GLY A 117 -20.31 -15.67 -4.96
N ASN A 118 -20.73 -15.97 -6.18
CA ASN A 118 -22.00 -16.65 -6.46
C ASN A 118 -21.87 -18.19 -6.51
N ASP A 119 -20.66 -18.70 -6.32
CA ASP A 119 -20.31 -20.12 -6.27
C ASP A 119 -20.68 -20.79 -4.93
N GLY A 120 -21.21 -20.01 -3.99
CA GLY A 120 -21.51 -20.46 -2.63
C GLY A 120 -20.29 -20.46 -1.71
N SER A 121 -19.17 -19.88 -2.13
CA SER A 121 -18.06 -19.58 -1.24
C SER A 121 -18.47 -18.56 -0.18
N ASP A 122 -17.81 -18.63 0.96
CA ASP A 122 -17.84 -17.60 2.00
C ASP A 122 -16.88 -16.44 1.68
N HIS A 123 -16.37 -16.35 0.45
CA HIS A 123 -15.42 -15.31 0.11
C HIS A 123 -16.12 -14.00 -0.28
N GLY A 124 -15.76 -12.92 0.43
CA GLY A 124 -16.18 -11.56 0.14
C GLY A 124 -15.00 -10.61 0.03
N VAL A 125 -15.12 -9.60 -0.83
CA VAL A 125 -14.11 -8.53 -0.95
C VAL A 125 -14.76 -7.18 -0.72
N LEU A 126 -14.30 -6.45 0.30
CA LEU A 126 -14.75 -5.10 0.60
C LEU A 126 -14.08 -4.11 -0.36
N MET A 127 -14.90 -3.38 -1.09
CA MET A 127 -14.46 -2.48 -2.16
C MET A 127 -14.82 -1.03 -1.83
N HIS A 128 -13.96 -0.11 -2.29
CA HIS A 128 -14.17 1.33 -2.25
C HIS A 128 -14.10 1.89 -3.68
N CYS A 129 -15.18 2.53 -4.11
CA CYS A 129 -15.31 3.21 -5.38
C CYS A 129 -15.47 4.71 -5.16
N ILE A 130 -14.61 5.52 -5.76
CA ILE A 130 -14.66 6.98 -5.71
C ILE A 130 -15.09 7.49 -7.08
N TRP A 131 -16.19 8.23 -7.12
CA TRP A 131 -16.72 8.84 -8.33
C TRP A 131 -16.77 10.36 -8.20
N ASN A 132 -16.11 11.08 -9.10
CA ASN A 132 -16.04 12.55 -9.10
C ASN A 132 -16.97 13.21 -10.15
N GLY A 133 -17.99 12.48 -10.62
CA GLY A 133 -18.86 12.91 -11.72
C GLY A 133 -18.36 12.50 -13.11
N LYS A 134 -17.04 12.44 -13.31
CA LYS A 134 -16.41 12.13 -14.60
C LYS A 134 -15.82 10.73 -14.62
N GLU A 135 -14.91 10.47 -13.70
CA GLU A 135 -14.10 9.26 -13.61
C GLU A 135 -14.46 8.47 -12.35
N THR A 136 -14.29 7.15 -12.45
CA THR A 136 -14.49 6.20 -11.36
C THR A 136 -13.14 5.58 -11.01
N LYS A 137 -12.75 5.60 -9.74
CA LYS A 137 -11.55 4.91 -9.22
C LYS A 137 -11.99 3.85 -8.22
N ILE A 138 -11.44 2.66 -8.35
CA ILE A 138 -11.82 1.51 -7.52
C ILE A 138 -10.60 1.00 -6.80
N THR A 139 -10.78 0.62 -5.53
CA THR A 139 -9.71 0.11 -4.68
C THR A 139 -10.27 -0.96 -3.77
N THR A 140 -9.57 -2.09 -3.67
CA THR A 140 -9.85 -3.13 -2.68
C THR A 140 -9.46 -2.62 -1.28
N ILE A 141 -10.37 -2.74 -0.33
CA ILE A 141 -10.11 -2.45 1.08
C ILE A 141 -9.52 -3.67 1.75
N GLN A 142 -10.24 -4.79 1.73
CA GLN A 142 -9.89 -5.99 2.49
C GLN A 142 -10.68 -7.22 2.00
N ASP A 143 -10.05 -8.39 2.05
CA ASP A 143 -10.72 -9.68 1.90
C ASP A 143 -11.39 -10.10 3.22
N ILE A 144 -12.62 -10.59 3.14
CA ILE A 144 -13.49 -10.92 4.27
C ILE A 144 -14.04 -12.33 4.08
N ILE A 145 -14.06 -13.11 5.16
CA ILE A 145 -14.78 -14.38 5.20
C ILE A 145 -16.20 -14.08 5.70
N LEU A 146 -17.17 -14.32 4.83
CA LEU A 146 -18.57 -13.98 4.97
C LEU A 146 -19.28 -14.98 5.88
N ILE A 147 -19.87 -14.44 6.92
CA ILE A 147 -20.73 -15.19 7.82
C ILE A 147 -22.13 -15.31 7.19
N PRO A 148 -22.77 -16.49 7.22
CA PRO A 148 -24.08 -16.68 6.62
C PRO A 148 -25.19 -15.81 7.24
N ASN A 149 -26.14 -15.37 6.40
CA ASN A 149 -27.40 -14.71 6.81
C ASN A 149 -27.27 -13.37 7.55
N LEU A 150 -26.13 -12.69 7.45
CA LEU A 150 -25.97 -11.33 7.98
C LEU A 150 -26.58 -10.28 7.06
N LYS A 151 -27.19 -9.27 7.67
CA LYS A 151 -27.74 -8.12 6.94
C LYS A 151 -26.70 -7.05 6.62
N GLU A 152 -25.71 -6.87 7.49
CA GLU A 152 -24.67 -5.86 7.35
C GLU A 152 -23.33 -6.44 7.82
N TYR A 153 -22.34 -6.47 6.93
CA TYR A 153 -20.98 -6.96 7.23
C TYR A 153 -20.00 -5.86 7.60
N TYR A 154 -20.34 -4.61 7.29
CA TYR A 154 -19.46 -3.48 7.53
C TYR A 154 -20.25 -2.20 7.83
N SER A 155 -19.59 -1.27 8.52
CA SER A 155 -20.05 0.09 8.80
C SER A 155 -19.00 1.10 8.37
N VAL A 156 -19.45 2.23 7.84
CA VAL A 156 -18.59 3.31 7.37
C VAL A 156 -18.96 4.58 8.12
N HIS A 157 -17.96 5.33 8.56
CA HIS A 157 -18.13 6.60 9.25
C HIS A 157 -17.16 7.64 8.70
N VAL A 158 -17.69 8.81 8.37
CA VAL A 158 -16.89 9.94 7.91
C VAL A 158 -16.77 10.99 9.01
N ASN A 159 -15.54 11.42 9.32
CA ASN A 159 -15.34 12.52 10.26
C ASN A 159 -15.43 13.90 9.58
N LYS A 160 -15.39 14.97 10.39
CA LYS A 160 -15.47 16.36 9.89
C LYS A 160 -14.32 16.76 8.95
N LYS A 161 -13.21 16.02 8.93
CA LYS A 161 -12.06 16.27 8.04
C LYS A 161 -12.18 15.52 6.71
N GLY A 162 -13.21 14.68 6.54
CA GLY A 162 -13.36 13.81 5.38
C GLY A 162 -12.58 12.50 5.46
N ASN A 163 -12.01 12.16 6.63
CA ASN A 163 -11.39 10.83 6.80
C ASN A 163 -12.50 9.80 6.97
N ILE A 164 -12.29 8.64 6.37
CA ILE A 164 -13.25 7.54 6.39
C ILE A 164 -12.74 6.45 7.33
N TYR A 165 -13.63 5.94 8.17
CA TYR A 165 -13.39 4.83 9.07
C TYR A 165 -14.30 3.67 8.67
N ALA A 166 -13.71 2.54 8.33
CA ALA A 166 -14.43 1.33 7.98
C ALA A 166 -14.25 0.30 9.09
N PHE A 167 -15.36 -0.24 9.57
CA PHE A 167 -15.42 -1.34 10.53
C PHE A 167 -16.09 -2.51 9.85
N PHE A 168 -15.54 -3.71 9.97
CA PHE A 168 -16.08 -4.88 9.28
C PHE A 168 -15.80 -6.16 10.07
N ILE A 169 -16.66 -7.15 9.89
CA ILE A 169 -16.53 -8.46 10.53
C ILE A 169 -16.05 -9.50 9.53
N SER A 170 -15.24 -10.46 9.99
CA SER A 170 -14.76 -11.61 9.22
C SER A 170 -14.81 -12.86 10.08
N ASP A 171 -15.21 -13.99 9.50
CA ASP A 171 -15.17 -15.29 10.18
C ASP A 171 -13.75 -15.84 10.22
N GLU A 172 -13.15 -15.94 11.40
CA GLU A 172 -11.81 -16.51 11.59
C GLU A 172 -11.88 -17.98 12.06
N GLY A 173 -13.06 -18.61 11.99
CA GLY A 173 -13.33 -19.99 12.38
C GLY A 173 -13.69 -20.17 13.86
N ASP A 174 -12.83 -19.73 14.77
CA ASP A 174 -13.08 -19.87 16.22
C ASP A 174 -13.95 -18.73 16.78
N GLU A 175 -13.97 -17.59 16.10
CA GLU A 175 -14.69 -16.38 16.47
C GLU A 175 -14.93 -15.50 15.24
N ILE A 176 -15.83 -14.54 15.38
CA ILE A 176 -15.99 -13.48 14.40
C ILE A 176 -15.12 -12.30 14.78
N SER A 177 -14.11 -11.99 13.98
CA SER A 177 -13.22 -10.88 14.23
C SER A 177 -13.86 -9.57 13.81
N LEU A 178 -13.94 -8.59 14.72
CA LEU A 178 -14.26 -7.21 14.36
C LEU A 178 -12.97 -6.46 14.04
N ASN A 179 -12.90 -5.94 12.82
CA ASN A 179 -11.73 -5.28 12.25
C ASN A 179 -12.04 -3.83 11.92
N TYR A 180 -10.97 -3.05 11.79
CA TYR A 180 -11.04 -1.63 11.48
C TYR A 180 -9.88 -1.18 10.60
N CYS A 181 -10.17 -0.29 9.65
CA CYS A 181 -9.17 0.47 8.90
C CYS A 181 -9.68 1.90 8.64
N ASN A 182 -8.77 2.79 8.23
CA ASN A 182 -9.09 4.17 7.91
C ASN A 182 -8.52 4.61 6.58
N PHE A 183 -9.24 5.49 5.89
CA PHE A 183 -8.85 6.14 4.67
C PHE A 183 -8.44 7.57 4.96
N GLU A 184 -7.15 7.86 4.77
CA GLU A 184 -6.56 9.17 4.97
C GLU A 184 -5.55 9.45 3.85
N ASN A 185 -5.49 10.71 3.37
CA ASN A 185 -4.58 11.10 2.28
C ASN A 185 -4.70 10.20 1.03
N HIS A 186 -5.93 9.86 0.65
CA HIS A 186 -6.27 8.98 -0.48
C HIS A 186 -5.71 7.56 -0.39
N ARG A 187 -5.43 7.04 0.82
CA ARG A 187 -4.94 5.67 1.02
C ARG A 187 -5.61 5.01 2.20
N TRP A 188 -5.90 3.72 2.06
CA TRP A 188 -6.32 2.87 3.17
C TRP A 188 -5.12 2.50 4.04
N SER A 189 -5.32 2.50 5.35
CA SER A 189 -4.42 1.85 6.29
C SER A 189 -4.61 0.34 6.30
N ILE A 190 -3.62 -0.36 6.85
CA ILE A 190 -3.69 -1.81 7.08
C ILE A 190 -4.82 -2.09 8.08
N ALA A 191 -5.67 -3.07 7.76
CA ALA A 191 -6.70 -3.56 8.65
C ALA A 191 -6.13 -4.02 9.99
N ARG A 192 -6.80 -3.65 11.08
CA ARG A 192 -6.45 -4.05 12.45
C ARG A 192 -7.63 -4.74 13.10
N ARG A 193 -7.39 -5.91 13.69
CA ARG A 193 -8.34 -6.58 14.57
C ARG A 193 -8.51 -5.78 15.86
N LEU A 194 -9.76 -5.53 16.24
CA LEU A 194 -10.13 -4.90 17.50
C LEU A 194 -10.35 -5.96 18.59
N TYR A 195 -11.28 -6.88 18.35
CA TYR A 195 -11.62 -7.98 19.26
C TYR A 195 -12.44 -9.06 18.51
N GLY A 196 -12.68 -10.19 19.17
CA GLY A 196 -13.54 -11.26 18.69
C GLY A 196 -14.93 -11.23 19.30
N ILE A 197 -15.94 -11.58 18.52
CA ILE A 197 -17.32 -11.78 18.96
C ILE A 197 -17.62 -13.28 18.90
N GLN A 198 -18.12 -13.82 20.01
CA GLN A 198 -18.53 -15.22 20.13
C GLN A 198 -20.02 -15.40 19.85
N GLY A 199 -20.40 -16.63 19.48
CA GLY A 199 -21.78 -17.02 19.22
C GLY A 199 -22.21 -16.95 17.76
N GLU A 200 -23.52 -16.90 17.55
CA GLU A 200 -24.20 -16.85 16.26
C GLU A 200 -25.18 -15.66 16.19
N ASP A 201 -25.87 -15.46 15.06
CA ASP A 201 -26.75 -14.31 14.82
C ASP A 201 -26.10 -12.96 15.20
N ILE A 202 -24.86 -12.82 14.74
CA ILE A 202 -24.01 -11.68 15.05
C ILE A 202 -24.51 -10.46 14.28
N GLY A 203 -24.44 -9.31 14.92
CA GLY A 203 -24.64 -8.01 14.28
C GLY A 203 -23.88 -6.96 15.06
N PHE A 204 -23.52 -5.88 14.40
CA PHE A 204 -22.87 -4.78 15.11
C PHE A 204 -23.31 -3.43 14.58
N GLU A 205 -23.21 -2.43 15.44
CA GLU A 205 -23.40 -1.04 15.08
C GLU A 205 -22.33 -0.18 15.70
N VAL A 206 -21.85 0.79 14.94
CA VAL A 206 -20.79 1.69 15.38
C VAL A 206 -21.34 3.11 15.47
N LEU A 207 -20.98 3.80 16.55
CA LEU A 207 -21.20 5.21 16.74
C LEU A 207 -19.88 5.85 17.20
N MET A 208 -19.32 6.70 16.34
CA MET A 208 -18.12 7.46 16.66
C MET A 208 -18.48 8.82 17.21
N ASP A 209 -18.02 9.14 18.42
CA ASP A 209 -17.98 10.51 18.92
C ASP A 209 -16.55 11.09 18.82
N GLN A 210 -16.30 12.29 19.35
CA GLN A 210 -14.98 12.93 19.25
C GLN A 210 -13.90 12.30 20.14
N GLN A 211 -14.24 11.39 21.04
CA GLN A 211 -13.38 10.89 22.12
C GLN A 211 -13.34 9.36 22.20
N GLU A 212 -14.44 8.69 21.84
CA GLU A 212 -14.60 7.25 21.95
C GLU A 212 -15.34 6.69 20.73
N ILE A 213 -14.99 5.46 20.37
CA ILE A 213 -15.75 4.63 19.45
C ILE A 213 -16.67 3.78 20.31
N HIS A 214 -17.97 3.91 20.11
CA HIS A 214 -18.95 3.03 20.73
C HIS A 214 -19.39 1.99 19.72
N ILE A 215 -19.32 0.72 20.10
CA ILE A 215 -19.73 -0.41 19.29
C ILE A 215 -20.78 -1.19 20.07
N LEU A 216 -21.91 -1.46 19.45
CA LEU A 216 -22.96 -2.30 20.01
C LEU A 216 -22.93 -3.63 19.26
N ASN A 217 -22.56 -4.69 19.96
CA ASN A 217 -22.59 -6.05 19.44
C ASN A 217 -23.93 -6.71 19.81
N LYS A 218 -24.50 -7.41 18.85
CA LYS A 218 -25.56 -8.39 19.03
C LYS A 218 -24.92 -9.76 18.80
N SER A 219 -25.20 -10.71 19.68
CA SER A 219 -24.84 -12.11 19.49
C SER A 219 -25.88 -13.03 20.15
N ARG A 220 -25.82 -14.32 19.83
CA ARG A 220 -26.64 -15.36 20.46
C ARG A 220 -25.74 -16.53 20.84
N GLU A 221 -25.82 -16.96 22.10
CA GLU A 221 -25.17 -18.17 22.61
C GLU A 221 -26.18 -18.95 23.45
N ASP A 222 -26.22 -20.28 23.32
CA ASP A 222 -27.12 -21.15 24.09
C ASP A 222 -28.61 -20.69 24.09
N SER A 223 -29.09 -20.18 22.95
CA SER A 223 -30.44 -19.60 22.78
C SER A 223 -30.73 -18.34 23.60
N ILE A 224 -29.70 -17.68 24.14
CA ILE A 224 -29.78 -16.38 24.81
C ILE A 224 -29.18 -15.34 23.88
N TYR A 225 -29.93 -14.27 23.63
CA TYR A 225 -29.49 -13.12 22.87
C TYR A 225 -28.85 -12.11 23.80
N PHE A 226 -27.73 -11.56 23.37
CA PHE A 226 -26.96 -10.56 24.09
C PHE A 226 -26.86 -9.27 23.28
N LEU A 227 -26.96 -8.15 23.99
CA LEU A 227 -26.55 -6.85 23.50
C LEU A 227 -25.43 -6.35 24.39
N ASP A 228 -24.24 -6.23 23.81
CA ASP A 228 -23.01 -5.84 24.49
C ASP A 228 -22.47 -4.55 23.90
N HIS A 229 -22.27 -3.55 24.75
CA HIS A 229 -21.69 -2.27 24.38
C HIS A 229 -20.19 -2.28 24.68
N VAL A 230 -19.40 -2.07 23.64
CA VAL A 230 -17.95 -1.89 23.72
C VAL A 230 -17.61 -0.42 23.49
N SER A 231 -16.85 0.18 24.40
CA SER A 231 -16.27 1.51 24.23
C SER A 231 -14.76 1.39 24.01
N ILE A 232 -14.25 2.04 22.97
CA ILE A 232 -12.82 2.12 22.66
C ILE A 232 -12.40 3.58 22.74
N ASP A 233 -11.49 3.92 23.65
CA ASP A 233 -10.98 5.27 23.78
C ASP A 233 -9.87 5.60 22.76
N ILE A 234 -9.45 6.87 22.70
CA ILE A 234 -8.37 7.31 21.79
C ILE A 234 -7.00 6.66 22.02
N ILE A 235 -6.79 5.98 23.16
CA ILE A 235 -5.55 5.25 23.47
C ILE A 235 -5.69 3.79 23.01
N GLY A 236 -6.90 3.35 22.68
CA GLY A 236 -7.24 1.97 22.31
C GLY A 236 -7.67 1.12 23.50
N SER A 237 -7.97 1.70 24.66
CA SER A 237 -8.50 0.94 25.80
C SER A 237 -9.93 0.52 25.50
N ILE A 238 -10.16 -0.80 25.57
CA ILE A 238 -11.46 -1.43 25.33
C ILE A 238 -12.13 -1.67 26.68
N LYS A 239 -13.40 -1.27 26.81
CA LYS A 239 -14.27 -1.63 27.93
C LYS A 239 -15.58 -2.18 27.39
N GLU A 240 -16.11 -3.17 28.09
CA GLU A 240 -17.31 -3.89 27.70
C GLU A 240 -18.39 -3.76 28.78
N PHE A 241 -19.64 -3.59 28.34
CA PHE A 241 -20.80 -3.41 29.20
C PHE A 241 -22.00 -4.20 28.63
N ARG A 242 -22.54 -5.13 29.42
CA ARG A 242 -23.82 -5.78 29.11
C ARG A 242 -24.96 -4.76 29.11
N VAL A 243 -25.58 -4.56 27.95
CA VAL A 243 -26.77 -3.69 27.79
C VAL A 243 -28.01 -4.46 28.19
N HIS A 244 -28.18 -5.66 27.63
CA HIS A 244 -29.35 -6.49 27.83
C HIS A 244 -29.06 -7.96 27.48
N GLU A 245 -29.78 -8.87 28.13
CA GLU A 245 -29.79 -10.29 27.80
C GLU A 245 -31.24 -10.80 27.84
N SER A 246 -31.62 -11.62 26.86
CA SER A 246 -32.98 -12.15 26.75
C SER A 246 -33.01 -13.46 26.00
N ARG A 247 -33.97 -14.33 26.33
CA ARG A 247 -34.29 -15.52 25.52
C ARG A 247 -35.13 -15.19 24.28
N LYS A 248 -35.59 -13.95 24.19
CA LYS A 248 -36.38 -13.45 23.06
C LYS A 248 -35.43 -12.82 22.05
N GLU A 249 -35.76 -12.99 20.78
CA GLU A 249 -34.97 -12.44 19.68
C GLU A 249 -34.88 -10.92 19.76
N LEU A 250 -33.65 -10.41 19.72
CA LEU A 250 -33.35 -8.98 19.72
C LEU A 250 -33.11 -8.53 18.27
N LYS A 251 -33.96 -7.64 17.77
CA LYS A 251 -33.95 -7.20 16.37
C LYS A 251 -33.57 -5.74 16.23
N GLU A 252 -32.89 -5.44 15.13
CA GLU A 252 -32.65 -4.08 14.64
C GLU A 252 -32.16 -3.10 15.73
N PRO A 253 -31.09 -3.44 16.48
CA PRO A 253 -30.57 -2.50 17.46
C PRO A 253 -30.13 -1.18 16.79
N ILE A 254 -30.34 -0.07 17.50
CA ILE A 254 -29.98 1.29 17.10
C ILE A 254 -29.24 1.98 18.26
N LEU A 255 -27.96 2.30 18.04
CA LEU A 255 -27.08 3.05 18.93
C LEU A 255 -27.07 4.53 18.53
N PHE A 256 -27.38 5.43 19.47
CA PHE A 256 -27.45 6.86 19.18
C PHE A 256 -27.10 7.72 20.40
N THR A 257 -26.73 8.98 20.16
CA THR A 257 -26.54 9.98 21.22
C THR A 257 -27.64 11.02 21.21
N LYS A 258 -28.08 11.41 22.41
CA LYS A 258 -29.00 12.53 22.61
C LYS A 258 -28.63 13.29 23.87
N SER A 259 -28.54 14.62 23.77
CA SER A 259 -28.15 15.49 24.90
C SER A 259 -26.87 15.00 25.61
N ASN A 260 -25.85 14.61 24.83
CA ASN A 260 -24.58 14.05 25.29
C ASN A 260 -24.68 12.78 26.15
N LYS A 261 -25.78 12.03 26.06
CA LYS A 261 -25.93 10.70 26.64
C LYS A 261 -26.08 9.67 25.53
N LEU A 262 -25.51 8.48 25.78
CA LEU A 262 -25.59 7.35 24.88
C LEU A 262 -26.85 6.54 25.19
N TYR A 263 -27.56 6.15 24.14
CA TYR A 263 -28.79 5.37 24.21
C TYR A 263 -28.72 4.22 23.21
N VAL A 264 -29.40 3.14 23.56
CA VAL A 264 -29.63 2.00 22.67
C VAL A 264 -31.11 1.74 22.63
N CYS A 265 -31.66 1.58 21.43
CA CYS A 265 -33.00 1.06 21.19
C CYS A 265 -32.91 -0.29 20.47
N TRP A 266 -33.88 -1.17 20.67
CA TRP A 266 -34.01 -2.43 19.95
C TRP A 266 -35.46 -2.88 19.88
N LEU A 267 -35.75 -3.80 18.97
CA LEU A 267 -37.04 -4.46 18.87
C LEU A 267 -37.00 -5.80 19.62
N GLU A 268 -37.94 -5.98 20.55
CA GLU A 268 -38.12 -7.23 21.29
C GLU A 268 -39.63 -7.55 21.33
N GLN A 269 -40.04 -8.70 20.81
CA GLN A 269 -41.45 -9.11 20.70
C GLN A 269 -42.37 -8.05 20.06
N GLY A 270 -41.89 -7.35 19.04
CA GLY A 270 -42.67 -6.32 18.34
C GLY A 270 -42.87 -5.02 19.12
N LYS A 271 -42.16 -4.85 20.24
CA LYS A 271 -42.11 -3.61 21.03
C LYS A 271 -40.74 -2.94 20.87
N ILE A 272 -40.73 -1.62 20.98
CA ILE A 272 -39.49 -0.83 21.01
C ILE A 272 -39.05 -0.73 22.46
N SER A 273 -37.88 -1.30 22.76
CA SER A 273 -37.22 -1.22 24.05
C SER A 273 -36.04 -0.25 23.96
N TYR A 274 -35.70 0.42 25.06
CA TYR A 274 -34.51 1.25 25.12
C TYR A 274 -33.81 1.21 26.48
N SER A 275 -32.53 1.57 26.48
CA SER A 275 -31.71 1.80 27.68
C SER A 275 -30.79 3.00 27.49
N ALA A 276 -30.37 3.61 28.60
CA ALA A 276 -29.50 4.77 28.64
C ALA A 276 -28.20 4.47 29.39
N PHE A 277 -27.09 4.94 28.88
CA PHE A 277 -25.78 4.79 29.52
C PHE A 277 -25.47 5.99 30.42
N ASP A 278 -25.06 5.73 31.66
CA ASP A 278 -24.68 6.77 32.62
C ASP A 278 -23.15 7.07 32.65
N GLY A 279 -22.39 6.43 31.77
CA GLY A 279 -20.92 6.51 31.72
C GLY A 279 -20.20 5.40 32.50
N LYS A 280 -20.95 4.56 33.24
CA LYS A 280 -20.43 3.39 33.98
C LYS A 280 -21.24 2.13 33.74
N LYS A 281 -22.56 2.26 33.56
CA LYS A 281 -23.49 1.15 33.33
C LYS A 281 -24.70 1.59 32.53
N TRP A 282 -25.39 0.60 32.00
CA TRP A 282 -26.69 0.77 31.35
C TRP A 282 -27.81 0.81 32.39
N SER A 283 -28.82 1.64 32.13
CA SER A 283 -30.04 1.68 32.94
C SER A 283 -30.88 0.41 32.74
N SER A 284 -31.88 0.21 33.60
CA SER A 284 -32.91 -0.79 33.34
C SER A 284 -33.60 -0.54 32.01
N VAL A 285 -33.99 -1.63 31.34
CA VAL A 285 -34.74 -1.59 30.09
C VAL A 285 -36.08 -0.88 30.32
N VAL A 286 -36.43 0.00 29.39
CA VAL A 286 -37.72 0.70 29.37
C VAL A 286 -38.42 0.37 28.05
N TYR A 287 -39.71 0.05 28.15
CA TYR A 287 -40.56 -0.20 26.98
C TYR A 287 -41.25 1.08 26.55
N PHE A 288 -41.21 1.37 25.25
CA PHE A 288 -41.97 2.47 24.66
C PHE A 288 -43.36 1.99 24.23
N ASP A 289 -44.39 2.55 24.85
CA ASP A 289 -45.77 2.34 24.41
C ASP A 289 -46.06 3.22 23.18
N ARG A 290 -46.26 2.55 22.06
CA ARG A 290 -46.55 3.17 20.76
C ARG A 290 -48.04 3.29 20.45
N GLY A 291 -48.91 2.79 21.33
CA GLY A 291 -50.37 2.87 21.18
C GLY A 291 -50.97 1.99 20.07
N ASN A 292 -50.18 1.17 19.39
CA ASN A 292 -50.64 0.20 18.39
C ASN A 292 -49.78 -1.07 18.38
N GLU A 293 -50.27 -2.15 17.76
CA GLU A 293 -49.57 -3.45 17.67
C GLU A 293 -49.06 -3.74 16.25
N LEU A 294 -49.03 -2.75 15.34
CA LEU A 294 -48.61 -2.92 13.95
C LEU A 294 -47.15 -3.40 13.82
N THR A 295 -46.78 -4.28 12.90
CA THR A 295 -45.37 -4.67 12.76
C THR A 295 -44.48 -3.48 12.43
N VAL A 296 -43.32 -3.40 13.08
CA VAL A 296 -42.34 -2.32 12.93
C VAL A 296 -41.02 -2.90 12.43
N GLU A 297 -40.38 -2.18 11.52
CA GLU A 297 -39.08 -2.52 10.96
C GLU A 297 -38.16 -1.30 10.92
N ARG A 298 -36.88 -1.52 10.64
CA ARG A 298 -35.88 -0.46 10.53
C ARG A 298 -35.91 0.18 9.15
N TYR A 299 -35.87 1.51 9.13
CA TYR A 299 -35.73 2.32 7.93
C TYR A 299 -34.47 3.18 8.04
N ASN A 300 -33.78 3.37 6.91
CA ASN A 300 -32.81 4.43 6.77
C ASN A 300 -33.54 5.71 6.36
N CYS A 301 -33.22 6.85 6.97
CA CYS A 301 -34.02 8.04 6.79
C CYS A 301 -33.24 9.35 6.68
N PHE A 302 -33.66 10.20 5.74
CA PHE A 302 -33.33 11.62 5.69
C PHE A 302 -34.54 12.44 6.15
N ILE A 303 -34.47 12.98 7.37
CA ILE A 303 -35.46 13.94 7.89
C ILE A 303 -34.74 15.27 8.08
N GLY A 304 -35.07 16.27 7.25
CA GLY A 304 -34.62 17.64 7.44
C GLY A 304 -35.33 18.23 8.66
N ILE A 305 -34.67 18.19 9.83
CA ILE A 305 -35.27 18.73 11.06
C ILE A 305 -34.90 20.21 11.26
N ASP A 306 -33.80 20.70 10.67
CA ASP A 306 -33.45 22.12 10.73
C ASP A 306 -32.68 22.55 9.49
N LYS A 307 -32.98 23.77 8.99
CA LYS A 307 -32.34 24.39 7.81
C LYS A 307 -30.81 24.54 7.91
N ASP A 308 -30.24 24.40 9.11
CA ASP A 308 -28.81 24.57 9.40
C ASP A 308 -28.11 23.28 9.89
N SER A 309 -28.82 22.14 9.98
CA SER A 309 -28.19 20.88 10.39
C SER A 309 -27.86 20.04 9.16
N ALA A 310 -26.58 19.71 8.96
CA ALA A 310 -26.16 18.81 7.89
C ALA A 310 -27.02 17.53 7.91
N THR A 311 -27.69 17.25 6.79
CA THR A 311 -28.64 16.14 6.64
C THR A 311 -27.90 14.81 6.80
N LYS A 312 -27.82 14.30 8.03
CA LYS A 312 -27.24 12.98 8.32
C LYS A 312 -28.33 11.92 8.24
N VAL A 313 -27.99 10.79 7.63
CA VAL A 313 -28.81 9.58 7.65
C VAL A 313 -29.09 9.21 9.11
N LYS A 314 -30.37 8.99 9.42
CA LYS A 314 -30.83 8.49 10.71
C LYS A 314 -31.47 7.12 10.51
N LYS A 315 -31.14 6.17 11.40
CA LYS A 315 -31.89 4.92 11.50
C LYS A 315 -33.11 5.17 12.38
N ILE A 316 -34.28 4.82 11.86
CA ILE A 316 -35.55 4.97 12.56
C ILE A 316 -36.35 3.68 12.49
N TYR A 317 -37.37 3.58 13.32
CA TYR A 317 -38.36 2.51 13.23
C TYR A 317 -39.61 3.00 12.52
N GLY A 318 -40.23 2.17 11.69
CA GLY A 318 -41.45 2.53 10.97
C GLY A 318 -42.39 1.34 10.79
N THR A 319 -43.69 1.60 10.67
CA THR A 319 -44.67 0.57 10.30
C THR A 319 -44.61 0.27 8.81
N SER A 320 -44.74 -1.02 8.45
CA SER A 320 -44.67 -1.48 7.05
C SER A 320 -46.01 -1.43 6.30
N GLY A 321 -47.11 -1.14 7.01
CA GLY A 321 -48.47 -1.11 6.48
C GLY A 321 -48.83 0.16 5.71
N LEU A 322 -50.12 0.29 5.34
CA LEU A 322 -50.66 1.47 4.65
C LEU A 322 -50.55 2.73 5.52
N ASP A 323 -50.78 2.57 6.82
CA ASP A 323 -50.62 3.64 7.81
C ASP A 323 -49.16 3.70 8.25
N LEU A 324 -48.46 4.76 7.83
CA LEU A 324 -47.05 5.00 8.16
C LEU A 324 -46.93 5.75 9.49
N TYR A 325 -46.38 5.09 10.50
CA TYR A 325 -45.95 5.70 11.76
C TYR A 325 -44.44 5.59 11.84
N LEU A 326 -43.77 6.73 11.99
CA LEU A 326 -42.32 6.82 12.14
C LEU A 326 -41.96 7.10 13.60
N PHE A 327 -41.05 6.30 14.13
CA PHE A 327 -40.55 6.41 15.49
C PHE A 327 -39.06 6.71 15.45
N ASN A 328 -38.74 7.99 15.59
CA ASN A 328 -37.37 8.45 15.75
C ASN A 328 -36.88 8.10 17.17
N PRO A 329 -35.81 7.29 17.34
CA PRO A 329 -35.28 6.92 18.65
C PRO A 329 -35.02 8.12 19.57
N SER A 330 -34.62 9.25 18.99
CA SER A 330 -34.43 10.48 19.76
C SER A 330 -35.75 11.01 20.33
N GLU A 331 -36.83 11.06 19.56
CA GLU A 331 -38.12 11.63 19.99
C GLU A 331 -38.82 10.79 21.06
N ILE A 332 -38.67 9.47 21.00
CA ILE A 332 -39.15 8.51 22.02
C ILE A 332 -38.69 8.92 23.42
N ILE A 333 -37.45 9.42 23.56
CA ILE A 333 -36.89 9.84 24.85
C ILE A 333 -37.50 11.17 25.34
N THR A 334 -37.94 12.07 24.44
CA THR A 334 -38.57 13.34 24.84
C THR A 334 -40.00 13.12 25.34
N SER A 335 -40.81 12.36 24.60
CA SER A 335 -42.23 12.17 24.91
C SER A 335 -42.45 11.56 26.30
N MET A 336 -41.56 10.65 26.73
CA MET A 336 -41.55 10.06 28.08
C MET A 336 -41.21 11.07 29.19
N LYS A 337 -40.33 12.05 28.95
CA LYS A 337 -40.04 13.09 29.95
C LYS A 337 -41.23 14.02 30.17
N ASP A 338 -42.01 14.26 29.13
CA ASP A 338 -43.17 15.14 29.20
C ASP A 338 -44.41 14.44 29.78
N SER A 339 -44.55 13.12 29.62
CA SER A 339 -45.59 12.34 30.30
C SER A 339 -45.34 12.25 31.81
N LEU A 340 -44.10 12.00 32.25
CA LEU A 340 -43.72 11.98 33.66
C LEU A 340 -43.92 13.33 34.37
N LYS A 341 -43.79 14.46 33.64
CA LYS A 341 -44.09 15.80 34.19
C LYS A 341 -45.58 16.06 34.39
N LYS A 342 -46.46 15.41 33.63
CA LYS A 342 -47.92 15.62 33.71
C LYS A 342 -48.56 14.94 34.93
N GLU A 343 -47.98 13.85 35.45
CA GLU A 343 -48.48 13.20 36.67
C GLU A 343 -48.07 13.91 37.97
N GLY A 344 -47.04 14.76 37.95
CA GLY A 344 -46.57 15.52 39.12
C GLY A 344 -47.30 16.84 39.40
N ASN A 345 -48.17 17.30 38.50
CA ASN A 345 -48.77 18.64 38.55
C ASN A 345 -50.17 18.67 39.20
N GLN A 346 -50.31 18.03 40.35
CA GLN A 346 -51.25 18.48 41.36
C GLN A 346 -50.50 18.75 42.66
N VAL A 347 -50.54 20.02 43.08
CA VAL A 347 -50.14 20.60 44.39
C VAL A 347 -48.90 21.53 44.38
N LYS A 348 -49.19 22.84 44.54
CA LYS A 348 -48.37 23.99 45.04
C LYS A 348 -47.56 24.86 44.05
N GLY A 349 -48.27 25.65 43.23
CA GLY A 349 -47.74 26.67 42.30
C GLY A 349 -47.17 27.96 42.91
N ALA A 350 -46.35 27.88 43.96
CA ALA A 350 -45.54 29.03 44.40
C ALA A 350 -44.16 28.62 44.95
N THR A 351 -44.02 27.40 45.48
CA THR A 351 -42.73 26.80 45.86
C THR A 351 -42.07 26.03 44.70
N LEU A 352 -42.80 25.86 43.60
CA LEU A 352 -42.36 25.12 42.40
C LEU A 352 -41.35 25.91 41.57
N GLN A 353 -41.49 27.24 41.44
CA GLN A 353 -40.57 28.05 40.62
C GLN A 353 -39.13 28.11 41.18
N GLU A 354 -38.98 28.21 42.50
CA GLU A 354 -37.67 28.14 43.16
C GLU A 354 -37.09 26.72 43.13
N ARG A 355 -37.93 25.68 43.30
CA ARG A 355 -37.48 24.29 43.18
C ARG A 355 -37.08 23.92 41.75
N GLU A 356 -37.83 24.35 40.75
CA GLU A 356 -37.54 24.18 39.33
C GLU A 356 -36.23 24.90 38.96
N SER A 357 -36.00 26.11 39.50
CA SER A 357 -34.76 26.85 39.32
C SER A 357 -33.56 26.18 40.01
N ILE A 358 -33.75 25.63 41.21
CA ILE A 358 -32.72 24.87 41.92
C ILE A 358 -32.43 23.55 41.21
N GLU A 359 -33.44 22.89 40.66
CA GLU A 359 -33.32 21.63 39.95
C GLU A 359 -32.70 21.81 38.56
N SER A 360 -33.02 22.90 37.85
CA SER A 360 -32.34 23.30 36.62
C SER A 360 -30.88 23.64 36.88
N LEU A 361 -30.57 24.40 37.94
CA LEU A 361 -29.19 24.70 38.35
C LEU A 361 -28.43 23.44 38.77
N LYS A 362 -29.07 22.46 39.41
CA LYS A 362 -28.44 21.16 39.73
C LYS A 362 -28.15 20.34 38.48
N LEU A 363 -29.07 20.34 37.50
CA LEU A 363 -28.85 19.68 36.21
C LEU A 363 -27.70 20.35 35.46
N GLU A 364 -27.67 21.67 35.42
CA GLU A 364 -26.61 22.47 34.79
C GLU A 364 -25.25 22.27 35.49
N LEU A 365 -25.23 22.23 36.83
CA LEU A 365 -24.05 21.88 37.61
C LEU A 365 -23.59 20.45 37.32
N SER A 366 -24.52 19.51 37.13
CA SER A 366 -24.18 18.12 36.79
C SER A 366 -23.60 18.00 35.38
N SER A 367 -24.11 18.78 34.41
CA SER A 367 -23.55 18.82 33.06
C SER A 367 -22.18 19.48 33.04
N VAL A 368 -21.98 20.58 33.77
CA VAL A 368 -20.69 21.26 33.90
C VAL A 368 -19.66 20.36 34.58
N ASN A 369 -20.06 19.62 35.62
CA ASN A 369 -19.17 18.66 36.28
C ASN A 369 -18.78 17.50 35.37
N LEU A 370 -19.71 17.01 34.55
CA LEU A 370 -19.41 15.98 33.56
C LEU A 370 -18.47 16.51 32.46
N GLU A 371 -18.71 17.73 31.99
CA GLU A 371 -17.86 18.42 31.02
C GLU A 371 -16.45 18.65 31.56
N LYS A 372 -16.33 19.11 32.82
CA LYS A 372 -15.05 19.21 33.52
C LYS A 372 -14.32 17.86 33.55
N LYS A 373 -15.03 16.78 33.91
CA LYS A 373 -14.45 15.42 33.92
C LYS A 373 -13.99 14.97 32.53
N ASN A 374 -14.74 15.34 31.48
CA ASN A 374 -14.38 15.06 30.10
C ASN A 374 -13.15 15.87 29.66
N LEU A 375 -13.07 17.15 30.04
CA LEU A 375 -11.89 17.99 29.79
C LEU A 375 -10.66 17.48 30.52
N GLU A 376 -10.80 17.03 31.77
CA GLU A 376 -9.71 16.40 32.53
C GLU A 376 -9.19 15.13 31.85
N LYS A 377 -10.10 14.24 31.39
CA LYS A 377 -9.72 13.07 30.59
C LYS A 377 -9.00 13.47 29.29
N LYS A 378 -9.49 14.52 28.60
CA LYS A 378 -8.87 15.05 27.38
C LYS A 378 -7.46 15.57 27.63
N ILE A 379 -7.24 16.28 28.74
CA ILE A 379 -5.91 16.76 29.14
C ILE A 379 -4.97 15.57 29.39
N ILE A 380 -5.43 14.55 30.13
CA ILE A 380 -4.63 13.34 30.39
C ILE A 380 -4.24 12.65 29.09
N ALA A 381 -5.19 12.46 28.18
CA ALA A 381 -4.93 11.78 26.93
C ALA A 381 -4.03 12.58 25.98
N LEU A 382 -4.23 13.90 25.87
CA LEU A 382 -3.34 14.78 25.12
C LEU A 382 -1.92 14.77 25.69
N ASN A 383 -1.77 14.75 27.02
CA ASN A 383 -0.45 14.64 27.67
C ASN A 383 0.25 13.31 27.37
N LEU A 384 -0.49 12.19 27.36
CA LEU A 384 0.04 10.88 26.97
C LEU A 384 0.47 10.86 25.51
N GLN A 385 -0.34 11.43 24.62
CA GLN A 385 0.00 11.55 23.19
C GLN A 385 1.24 12.43 22.99
N LEU A 386 1.36 13.51 23.74
CA LEU A 386 2.53 14.40 23.73
C LEU A 386 3.79 13.66 24.21
N GLN A 387 3.70 12.87 25.29
CA GLN A 387 4.80 12.02 25.74
C GLN A 387 5.20 10.97 24.69
N LYS A 388 4.23 10.35 24.01
CA LYS A 388 4.51 9.39 22.94
C LYS A 388 5.20 10.05 21.76
N ASN A 389 4.73 11.22 21.34
CA ASN A 389 5.35 12.01 20.27
C ASN A 389 6.77 12.45 20.65
N GLN A 390 7.01 12.80 21.92
CA GLN A 390 8.35 13.14 22.40
C GLN A 390 9.30 11.94 22.26
N ARG A 391 8.88 10.73 22.64
CA ARG A 391 9.70 9.51 22.44
C ARG A 391 10.02 9.26 20.97
N PHE A 392 9.05 9.47 20.06
CA PHE A 392 9.31 9.34 18.63
C PHE A 392 10.31 10.38 18.12
N ILE A 393 10.23 11.63 18.61
CA ILE A 393 11.21 12.67 18.28
C ILE A 393 12.60 12.23 18.73
N ASP A 394 12.75 11.76 19.98
CA ASP A 394 14.04 11.29 20.50
C ASP A 394 14.60 10.10 19.68
N GLU A 395 13.74 9.14 19.29
CA GLU A 395 14.11 8.02 18.41
C GLU A 395 14.55 8.48 17.02
N TYR A 396 13.85 9.45 16.42
CA TYR A 396 14.21 10.01 15.12
C TYR A 396 15.51 10.80 15.18
N GLU A 397 15.73 11.58 16.24
CA GLU A 397 16.99 12.28 16.46
C GLU A 397 18.17 11.31 16.58
N GLU A 398 17.99 10.18 17.30
CA GLU A 398 19.03 9.15 17.40
C GLU A 398 19.31 8.49 16.04
N GLN A 399 18.26 8.20 15.25
CA GLN A 399 18.43 7.66 13.90
C GLN A 399 19.16 8.64 12.97
N ILE A 400 18.82 9.93 13.02
CA ILE A 400 19.49 10.98 12.24
C ILE A 400 20.96 11.07 12.64
N ALA A 401 21.28 11.02 13.93
CA ALA A 401 22.66 11.03 14.41
C ALA A 401 23.46 9.83 13.88
N ARG A 402 22.87 8.62 13.88
CA ARG A 402 23.49 7.42 13.30
C ARG A 402 23.73 7.55 11.80
N ILE A 403 22.77 8.10 11.04
CA ILE A 403 22.90 8.33 9.60
C ILE A 403 24.01 9.35 9.31
N LEU A 404 24.10 10.44 10.07
CA LEU A 404 25.15 11.45 9.91
C LEU A 404 26.54 10.87 10.16
N GLU A 405 26.69 10.02 11.18
CA GLU A 405 27.94 9.33 11.47
C GLU A 405 28.32 8.34 10.35
N GLN A 406 27.36 7.57 9.83
CA GLN A 406 27.59 6.68 8.69
C GLN A 406 27.99 7.47 7.43
N LYS A 407 27.34 8.61 7.17
CA LYS A 407 27.69 9.50 6.05
C LYS A 407 29.11 10.01 6.19
N ARG A 408 29.51 10.48 7.37
CA ARG A 408 30.87 10.95 7.63
C ARG A 408 31.91 9.85 7.35
N LYS A 409 31.68 8.62 7.81
CA LYS A 409 32.56 7.47 7.51
C LYS A 409 32.61 7.16 6.01
N SER A 410 31.48 7.27 5.32
CA SER A 410 31.42 7.10 3.87
C SER A 410 32.23 8.17 3.12
N ASP A 411 32.12 9.43 3.55
CA ASP A 411 32.87 10.55 2.97
C ASP A 411 34.39 10.41 3.22
N GLU A 412 34.80 9.95 4.40
CA GLU A 412 36.20 9.61 4.72
C GLU A 412 36.71 8.47 3.82
N ASN A 413 35.93 7.41 3.63
CA ASN A 413 36.26 6.30 2.72
C ASN A 413 36.36 6.76 1.26
N CYS A 414 35.45 7.63 0.81
CA CYS A 414 35.49 8.20 -0.54
C CYS A 414 36.78 9.01 -0.77
N ASN A 415 37.19 9.81 0.22
CA ASN A 415 38.45 10.55 0.17
C ASN A 415 39.68 9.63 0.11
N ILE A 416 39.67 8.52 0.84
CA ILE A 416 40.73 7.50 0.75
C ILE A 416 40.76 6.90 -0.66
N PHE A 417 39.60 6.56 -1.22
CA PHE A 417 39.49 6.00 -2.57
C PHE A 417 40.01 6.98 -3.63
N LEU A 418 39.67 8.27 -3.54
CA LEU A 418 40.18 9.31 -4.44
C LEU A 418 41.72 9.45 -4.36
N LYS A 419 42.30 9.36 -3.16
CA LYS A 419 43.77 9.35 -2.99
C LYS A 419 44.40 8.10 -3.61
N LEU A 420 43.81 6.93 -3.39
CA LEU A 420 44.26 5.67 -3.98
C LEU A 420 44.22 5.73 -5.50
N GLN A 421 43.12 6.22 -6.08
CA GLN A 421 42.95 6.38 -7.52
C GLN A 421 44.04 7.30 -8.11
N LYS A 422 44.33 8.44 -7.47
CA LYS A 422 45.41 9.33 -7.90
C LYS A 422 46.79 8.66 -7.85
N ASN A 423 47.07 7.86 -6.82
CA ASN A 423 48.32 7.13 -6.70
C ASN A 423 48.47 6.08 -7.81
N ILE A 424 47.43 5.27 -8.04
CA ILE A 424 47.40 4.27 -9.11
C ILE A 424 47.61 4.94 -10.47
N GLN A 425 46.96 6.08 -10.72
CA GLN A 425 47.10 6.80 -11.98
C GLN A 425 48.53 7.30 -12.19
N LYS A 426 49.19 7.79 -11.13
CA LYS A 426 50.59 8.22 -11.17
C LYS A 426 51.55 7.04 -11.41
N GLU A 427 51.32 5.90 -10.78
CA GLU A 427 52.10 4.68 -11.02
C GLU A 427 51.92 4.16 -12.44
N LEU A 428 50.71 4.20 -12.98
CA LEU A 428 50.41 3.82 -14.36
C LEU A 428 51.15 4.72 -15.35
N GLU A 429 51.13 6.05 -15.15
CA GLU A 429 51.90 6.98 -15.98
C GLU A 429 53.41 6.73 -15.90
N GLY A 430 53.94 6.47 -14.69
CA GLY A 430 55.34 6.09 -14.51
C GLY A 430 55.70 4.79 -15.23
N THR A 431 54.81 3.82 -15.23
CA THR A 431 55.00 2.52 -15.89
C THR A 431 54.95 2.67 -17.41
N LYS A 432 53.99 3.45 -17.94
CA LYS A 432 53.93 3.79 -19.37
C LYS A 432 55.22 4.45 -19.85
N LYS A 433 55.79 5.36 -19.06
CA LYS A 433 57.05 6.01 -19.41
C LYS A 433 58.22 5.02 -19.51
N LYS A 434 58.35 4.14 -18.52
CA LYS A 434 59.38 3.07 -18.53
C LYS A 434 59.21 2.13 -19.73
N PHE A 435 57.98 1.75 -20.03
CA PHE A 435 57.67 0.91 -21.19
C PHE A 435 58.09 1.57 -22.51
N LEU A 436 57.83 2.88 -22.67
CA LEU A 436 58.24 3.64 -23.85
C LEU A 436 59.77 3.72 -23.98
N GLU A 437 60.47 3.87 -22.86
CA GLU A 437 61.94 3.87 -22.80
C GLU A 437 62.51 2.49 -23.19
N GLU A 438 61.92 1.39 -22.71
CA GLU A 438 62.29 0.02 -23.12
C GLU A 438 62.00 -0.25 -24.60
N GLU A 439 60.88 0.23 -25.14
CA GLU A 439 60.53 0.06 -26.56
C GLU A 439 61.54 0.78 -27.47
N LEU A 440 61.95 1.99 -27.10
CA LEU A 440 63.01 2.74 -27.79
C LEU A 440 64.35 2.01 -27.73
N LEU A 441 64.73 1.50 -26.55
CA LEU A 441 65.97 0.76 -26.36
C LEU A 441 65.98 -0.52 -27.19
N THR A 442 64.87 -1.27 -27.18
CA THR A 442 64.71 -2.52 -27.94
C THR A 442 64.82 -2.26 -29.45
N THR A 443 64.22 -1.17 -29.93
CA THR A 443 64.33 -0.74 -31.33
C THR A 443 65.77 -0.38 -31.70
N SER A 444 66.51 0.28 -30.80
CA SER A 444 67.93 0.61 -30.99
C SER A 444 68.78 -0.66 -31.07
N ILE A 445 68.59 -1.59 -30.13
CA ILE A 445 69.30 -2.87 -30.11
C ILE A 445 69.00 -3.68 -31.37
N GLN A 446 67.76 -3.71 -31.85
CA GLN A 446 67.41 -4.39 -33.10
C GLN A 446 68.17 -3.80 -34.30
N LYS A 447 68.29 -2.46 -34.40
CA LYS A 447 69.06 -1.82 -35.48
C LYS A 447 70.55 -2.17 -35.42
N GLU A 448 71.15 -2.16 -34.23
CA GLU A 448 72.55 -2.56 -34.06
C GLU A 448 72.77 -4.03 -34.39
N LEU A 449 71.82 -4.90 -34.02
CA LEU A 449 71.87 -6.33 -34.34
C LEU A 449 71.76 -6.57 -35.86
N GLU A 450 70.92 -5.83 -36.55
CA GLU A 450 70.80 -5.89 -38.02
C GLU A 450 72.12 -5.49 -38.68
N TYR A 451 72.72 -4.39 -38.21
CA TYR A 451 74.00 -3.88 -38.72
C TYR A 451 75.15 -4.88 -38.50
N THR A 452 75.28 -5.43 -37.29
CA THR A 452 76.31 -6.44 -36.99
C THR A 452 76.11 -7.73 -37.77
N LYS A 453 74.87 -8.18 -37.97
CA LYS A 453 74.57 -9.33 -38.86
C LYS A 453 75.06 -9.07 -40.29
N GLN A 454 74.88 -7.85 -40.80
CA GLN A 454 75.29 -7.48 -42.14
C GLN A 454 76.82 -7.46 -42.27
N GLN A 455 77.53 -6.88 -41.30
CA GLN A 455 79.00 -6.92 -41.25
C GLN A 455 79.54 -8.35 -41.19
N LEU A 456 78.94 -9.21 -40.36
CA LEU A 456 79.37 -10.61 -40.24
C LEU A 456 79.15 -11.40 -41.55
N LEU A 457 78.13 -11.04 -42.33
CA LEU A 457 77.90 -11.61 -43.65
C LEU A 457 79.00 -11.19 -44.65
N GLU A 458 79.44 -9.94 -44.60
CA GLU A 458 80.55 -9.43 -45.41
C GLU A 458 81.88 -10.07 -45.03
N GLU A 459 82.19 -10.15 -43.74
CA GLU A 459 83.39 -10.84 -43.24
C GLU A 459 83.42 -12.31 -43.67
N ARG A 460 82.27 -13.01 -43.63
CA ARG A 460 82.16 -14.39 -44.15
C ARG A 460 82.47 -14.46 -45.64
N LYS A 461 81.96 -13.52 -46.45
CA LYS A 461 82.27 -13.47 -47.90
C LYS A 461 83.77 -13.24 -48.14
N ILE A 462 84.39 -12.33 -47.40
CA ILE A 462 85.83 -12.06 -47.47
C ILE A 462 86.62 -13.31 -47.08
N LYS A 463 86.25 -13.96 -45.97
CA LYS A 463 86.89 -15.19 -45.51
C LYS A 463 86.87 -16.29 -46.58
N VAL A 464 85.71 -16.55 -47.19
CA VAL A 464 85.58 -17.53 -48.28
C VAL A 464 86.48 -17.16 -49.46
N ALA A 465 86.54 -15.89 -49.85
CA ALA A 465 87.42 -15.43 -50.93
C ALA A 465 88.91 -15.60 -50.61
N VAL A 466 89.32 -15.31 -49.37
CA VAL A 466 90.70 -15.51 -48.91
C VAL A 466 91.07 -16.98 -48.85
N GLU A 467 90.19 -17.85 -48.34
CA GLU A 467 90.40 -19.30 -48.31
C GLU A 467 90.55 -19.88 -49.74
N SER A 468 89.75 -19.40 -50.70
CA SER A 468 89.89 -19.78 -52.11
C SER A 468 91.24 -19.38 -52.69
N LYS A 469 91.68 -18.12 -52.48
CA LYS A 469 92.99 -17.65 -52.94
C LYS A 469 94.15 -18.38 -52.27
N LEU A 470 94.03 -18.69 -50.98
CA LEU A 470 95.05 -19.44 -50.27
C LEU A 470 95.24 -20.83 -50.88
N LYS A 471 94.13 -21.48 -51.27
CA LYS A 471 94.16 -22.78 -51.94
C LYS A 471 94.83 -22.70 -53.31
N GLU A 472 94.51 -21.68 -54.11
CA GLU A 472 95.20 -21.41 -55.39
C GLU A 472 96.72 -21.23 -55.18
N CYS A 473 97.14 -20.40 -54.23
CA CYS A 473 98.56 -20.20 -53.93
C CYS A 473 99.26 -21.46 -53.38
N GLN A 474 98.54 -22.33 -52.67
CA GLN A 474 99.06 -23.62 -52.24
C GLN A 474 99.29 -24.56 -53.43
N GLU A 475 98.34 -24.60 -54.37
CA GLU A 475 98.47 -25.37 -55.62
C GLU A 475 99.64 -24.85 -56.46
N GLU A 476 99.77 -23.52 -56.62
CA GLU A 476 100.91 -22.89 -57.30
C GLU A 476 102.25 -23.21 -56.61
N ASN A 477 102.32 -23.17 -55.28
CA ASN A 477 103.55 -23.51 -54.54
C ASN A 477 103.97 -24.97 -54.76
N VAL A 478 103.02 -25.90 -54.88
CA VAL A 478 103.33 -27.30 -55.19
C VAL A 478 103.97 -27.40 -56.58
N ILE A 479 103.42 -26.70 -57.56
CA ILE A 479 103.96 -26.66 -58.94
C ILE A 479 105.36 -26.05 -58.94
N ILE A 480 105.57 -24.91 -58.26
CA ILE A 480 106.87 -24.25 -58.18
C ILE A 480 107.91 -25.14 -57.50
N LYS A 481 107.55 -25.86 -56.43
CA LYS A 481 108.45 -26.83 -55.79
C LYS A 481 108.87 -27.94 -56.74
N GLN A 482 107.93 -28.51 -57.49
CA GLN A 482 108.24 -29.54 -58.50
C GLN A 482 109.17 -29.00 -59.59
N GLN A 483 108.95 -27.77 -60.06
CA GLN A 483 109.84 -27.12 -61.02
C GLN A 483 111.24 -26.87 -60.44
N GLY A 484 111.32 -26.45 -59.17
CA GLY A 484 112.59 -26.27 -58.46
C GLY A 484 113.40 -27.57 -58.31
N GLU A 485 112.72 -28.69 -58.08
CA GLU A 485 113.35 -30.02 -58.04
C GLU A 485 113.91 -30.42 -59.41
N ILE A 486 113.15 -30.21 -60.49
CA ILE A 486 113.60 -30.49 -61.86
C ILE A 486 114.85 -29.66 -62.21
N ILE A 487 114.84 -28.36 -61.91
CA ILE A 487 115.97 -27.47 -62.18
C ILE A 487 117.22 -27.87 -61.38
N ASN A 488 117.04 -28.28 -60.11
CA ASN A 488 118.17 -28.74 -59.29
C ASN A 488 118.79 -30.04 -59.82
N GLU A 489 117.96 -30.97 -60.28
CA GLU A 489 118.42 -32.22 -60.90
C GLU A 489 119.23 -31.94 -62.18
N GLU A 490 118.75 -31.00 -62.99
CA GLU A 490 119.43 -30.57 -64.22
C GLU A 490 120.74 -29.82 -63.94
N LYS A 491 120.76 -28.95 -62.91
CA LYS A 491 121.98 -28.29 -62.43
C LYS A 491 123.03 -29.30 -61.95
N ARG A 492 122.62 -30.37 -61.25
CA ARG A 492 123.52 -31.43 -60.81
C ARG A 492 124.15 -32.13 -62.03
N ARG A 493 123.33 -32.46 -63.02
CA ARG A 493 123.77 -33.10 -64.28
C ARG A 493 124.79 -32.25 -65.04
N LEU A 494 124.51 -30.95 -65.22
CA LEU A 494 125.43 -30.02 -65.89
C LEU A 494 126.74 -29.82 -65.12
N SER A 495 126.71 -29.88 -63.79
CA SER A 495 127.92 -29.81 -62.96
C SER A 495 128.82 -31.03 -63.14
N GLU A 496 128.24 -32.22 -63.29
CA GLU A 496 128.98 -33.46 -63.58
C GLU A 496 129.61 -33.42 -64.98
N GLU A 497 128.89 -32.92 -65.99
CA GLU A 497 129.42 -32.72 -67.35
C GLU A 497 130.60 -31.73 -67.36
N LEU A 498 130.54 -30.66 -66.58
CA LEU A 498 131.61 -29.65 -66.48
C LEU A 498 132.89 -30.19 -65.82
N GLU A 499 132.79 -31.07 -64.83
CA GLU A 499 133.96 -31.71 -64.22
C GLU A 499 134.67 -32.66 -65.21
N LEU A 500 133.91 -33.38 -66.03
CA LEU A 500 134.45 -34.25 -67.07
C LEU A 500 135.30 -33.45 -68.09
N GLU A 501 134.83 -32.30 -68.55
CA GLU A 501 135.61 -31.43 -69.45
C GLU A 501 136.88 -30.87 -68.81
N LYS A 502 136.81 -30.42 -67.54
CA LYS A 502 137.99 -29.92 -66.82
C LYS A 502 139.09 -30.97 -66.70
N ASN A 503 138.70 -32.22 -66.45
CA ASN A 503 139.64 -33.33 -66.34
C ASN A 503 140.32 -33.67 -67.68
N GLN A 504 139.62 -33.52 -68.81
CA GLN A 504 140.24 -33.65 -70.14
C GLN A 504 141.22 -32.52 -70.45
N SER A 505 140.89 -31.28 -70.09
CA SER A 505 141.75 -30.10 -70.32
C SER A 505 143.07 -30.13 -69.53
N ILE A 506 143.07 -30.72 -68.32
CA ILE A 506 144.29 -30.87 -67.50
C ILE A 506 145.26 -31.89 -68.11
N MET A 507 144.75 -32.95 -68.73
CA MET A 507 145.57 -34.01 -69.33
C MET A 507 146.38 -33.49 -70.53
N GLU A 508 145.83 -32.57 -71.34
CA GLU A 508 146.54 -31.95 -72.47
C GLU A 508 147.71 -31.05 -72.04
N ARG A 509 147.65 -30.44 -70.85
CA ARG A 509 148.69 -29.50 -70.36
C ARG A 509 149.96 -30.16 -69.83
N LEU A 510 149.93 -31.44 -69.45
CA LEU A 510 151.08 -32.12 -68.83
C LEU A 510 152.15 -32.61 -69.82
N LEU A 511 151.84 -32.73 -71.12
CA LEU A 511 152.75 -33.36 -72.10
C LEU A 511 153.78 -32.41 -72.77
N ARG A 512 153.90 -31.13 -72.40
CA ARG A 512 154.66 -30.12 -73.19
C ARG A 512 155.77 -29.30 -72.51
N ARG A 513 156.23 -29.56 -71.27
CA ARG A 513 157.34 -28.76 -70.66
C ARG A 513 158.33 -29.55 -69.77
N ARG A 514 159.40 -30.09 -70.37
CA ARG A 514 160.83 -29.82 -70.01
C ARG A 514 161.81 -30.75 -70.75
N THR A 515 162.38 -30.23 -71.84
CA THR A 515 163.78 -30.44 -72.24
C THR A 515 164.56 -29.14 -71.94
N ASN A 516 165.79 -29.30 -71.45
CA ASN A 516 166.92 -28.35 -71.31
C ASN A 516 167.29 -27.84 -69.90
N GLY A 517 168.39 -28.40 -69.37
CA GLY A 517 169.31 -27.76 -68.41
C GLY A 517 170.20 -28.72 -67.57
N VAL A 518 171.29 -29.24 -68.18
CA VAL A 518 172.42 -30.08 -67.65
C VAL A 518 172.09 -31.47 -67.12
#